data_AF-A0A3M1EBT7-F1
#
_entry.id   AF-A0A3M1EBT7-F1
#
_cell.length_a   1.000
_cell.length_b   1.000
_cell.length_c   1.000
_cell.angle_alpha   90.00
_cell.angle_beta   90.00
_cell.angle_gamma   90.00
#
_symmetry.space_group_name_H-M   'P 1'
#
loop_
_entity.id
_entity.type
_entity.pdbx_description
1 polymer ?
#
loop_
_entity_poly.entity_id
_entity_poly.type
_entity_poly.pdbx_seq_one_letter_code
_entity_poly.pdbx_strand_id
1 'polypeptide(L)' 'MNIDVRQGFIQEIDADAVVVNLFRGVTRPGGATGAVDKALGGAITELITSGDFRGKLGETAVL' A
#
# COMPACT_ATOMS: atom_id res chain seq x y z
N MET A 1 -17.95 14.47 -8.32
CA MET A 1 -16.77 14.03 -7.54
C MET A 1 -16.31 15.21 -6.71
N ASN A 2 -16.19 15.03 -5.39
CA ASN A 2 -15.60 16.04 -4.51
C ASN A 2 -14.15 15.63 -4.25
N ILE A 3 -13.20 16.56 -4.37
CA ILE A 3 -11.77 16.28 -4.25
C ILE A 3 -11.18 17.27 -3.24
N ASP A 4 -10.52 16.71 -2.23
CA ASP A 4 -9.75 17.45 -1.22
C ASP A 4 -8.29 17.01 -1.31
N VAL A 5 -7.36 17.94 -1.18
CA VAL A 5 -5.92 17.68 -1.17
C VAL A 5 -5.37 18.04 0.20
N ARG A 6 -4.88 17.02 0.91
CA ARG A 6 -4.34 17.16 2.27
C ARG A 6 -2.89 16.72 2.31
N GLN A 7 -2.07 17.42 3.08
CA GLN A 7 -0.73 16.99 3.43
C GLN A 7 -0.78 16.24 4.78
N GLY A 8 -0.17 15.07 4.85
CA GLY A 8 -0.13 14.28 6.07
C GLY A 8 0.46 12.89 5.85
N PHE A 9 0.45 12.09 6.91
CA PHE A 9 0.84 10.69 6.87
C PHE A 9 -0.36 9.84 6.47
N ILE A 10 -0.19 9.04 5.41
CA ILE A 10 -1.31 8.28 4.83
C ILE A 10 -1.92 7.27 5.82
N GLN A 11 -1.11 6.69 6.72
CA GLN A 11 -1.57 5.73 7.72
C GLN A 11 -2.33 6.37 8.89
N GLU A 12 -2.38 7.70 8.96
CA GLU A 12 -3.11 8.46 9.99
C GLU A 12 -4.42 9.04 9.43
N ILE A 13 -4.73 8.83 8.15
CA ILE A 13 -5.96 9.30 7.51
C ILE A 13 -7.10 8.35 7.83
N ASP A 14 -8.15 8.89 8.45
CA ASP A 14 -9.43 8.20 8.62
C ASP A 14 -10.20 8.19 7.29
N ALA A 15 -10.19 7.03 6.62
CA ALA A 15 -10.82 6.82 5.33
C ALA A 15 -11.36 5.38 5.24
N ASP A 16 -12.44 5.19 4.47
CA ASP A 16 -13.03 3.85 4.23
C ASP A 16 -12.04 2.90 3.52
N ALA A 17 -11.14 3.45 2.70
CA ALA A 17 -10.08 2.70 2.03
C ALA A 17 -8.88 3.61 1.72
N VAL A 18 -7.68 3.02 1.76
CA VAL A 18 -6.42 3.68 1.39
C VAL A 18 -5.81 2.95 0.20
N VAL A 19 -5.50 3.69 -0.86
CA VAL A 19 -4.86 3.15 -2.07
C VAL A 19 -3.39 3.55 -2.09
N VAL A 20 -2.51 2.55 -2.12
CA VAL A 20 -1.06 2.71 -2.27
C VAL A 20 -0.57 1.95 -3.50
N ASN A 21 0.53 2.41 -4.09
CA ASN A 21 1.13 1.75 -5.24
C ASN A 21 2.27 0.82 -4.83
N LEU A 22 2.55 -0.17 -5.67
CA LEU A 22 3.77 -0.98 -5.62
C LEU A 22 4.23 -1.31 -7.05
N PHE A 23 5.53 -1.32 -7.29
CA PHE A 23 6.10 -1.68 -8.58
C PHE A 23 6.58 -3.13 -8.60
N ARG A 24 6.56 -3.74 -9.79
CA ARG A 24 7.12 -5.08 -10.02
C ARG A 24 8.56 -5.16 -9.56
N GLY A 25 8.89 -6.22 -8.82
CA GLY A 25 10.25 -6.49 -8.34
C GLY A 25 10.62 -5.77 -7.05
N VAL A 26 9.74 -4.91 -6.51
CA VAL A 26 9.90 -4.36 -5.16
C VAL A 26 9.62 -5.47 -4.15
N THR A 27 10.64 -5.86 -3.39
CA THR A 27 10.55 -6.91 -2.36
C THR A 27 10.28 -6.37 -0.97
N ARG A 28 10.56 -5.09 -0.74
CA ARG A 28 10.28 -4.39 0.53
C ARG A 28 9.67 -3.02 0.22
N PRO A 29 8.43 -2.74 0.66
CA PRO A 29 7.80 -1.45 0.41
C PRO A 29 8.50 -0.34 1.22
N GLY A 30 8.62 0.84 0.60
CA GLY A 30 9.14 2.06 1.24
C GLY A 30 8.14 3.22 1.09
N GLY A 31 8.51 4.40 1.57
CA GLY A 31 7.66 5.60 1.47
C GLY A 31 6.28 5.39 2.09
N ALA A 32 5.24 5.90 1.42
CA ALA A 32 3.85 5.78 1.87
C ALA A 32 3.40 4.31 2.01
N THR A 33 3.69 3.46 1.01
CA THR A 33 3.37 2.03 1.03
C THR A 33 4.05 1.32 2.20
N GLY A 34 5.31 1.65 2.50
CA GLY A 34 6.04 1.09 3.65
C GLY A 34 5.49 1.57 5.00
N ALA A 35 5.02 2.82 5.08
CA ALA A 35 4.36 3.34 6.28
C ALA A 35 3.03 2.61 6.55
N VAL A 36 2.23 2.38 5.51
CA VAL A 36 0.99 1.57 5.60
C VAL A 36 1.30 0.13 5.97
N ASP A 37 2.29 -0.49 5.33
CA ASP A 37 2.70 -1.87 5.65
C ASP A 37 3.07 -2.03 7.13
N LYS A 38 3.84 -1.09 7.67
CA LYS A 38 4.17 -1.08 9.10
C LYS A 38 2.93 -0.92 10.00
N ALA A 39 1.99 -0.06 9.63
CA ALA A 39 0.74 0.13 10.37
C ALA A 39 -0.16 -1.13 10.32
N LEU A 40 -0.08 -1.89 9.22
CA LEU A 40 -0.77 -3.18 9.02
C LEU A 40 0.01 -4.39 9.57
N GLY A 41 1.09 -4.17 10.33
CA GLY A 41 1.86 -5.27 10.92
C GLY A 41 2.66 -6.11 9.92
N GLY A 42 2.92 -5.60 8.70
CA GLY A 42 3.71 -6.29 7.67
C GLY A 42 2.88 -7.05 6.63
N ALA A 43 1.55 -6.89 6.60
CA ALA A 43 0.66 -7.63 5.69
C ALA A 43 0.97 -7.44 4.19
N ILE A 44 1.44 -6.26 3.77
CA ILE A 44 1.84 -6.03 2.36
C ILE A 44 3.15 -6.77 2.09
N THR A 45 4.10 -6.73 3.01
CA THR A 45 5.34 -7.51 2.91
C THR A 45 5.06 -9.02 2.86
N GLU A 46 4.10 -9.51 3.63
CA GLU A 46 3.69 -10.92 3.60
C GLU A 46 3.12 -11.32 2.23
N LEU A 47 2.21 -10.53 1.64
CA LEU A 47 1.68 -10.76 0.29
C LEU A 47 2.77 -10.79 -0.80
N ILE A 48 3.76 -9.91 -0.69
CA ILE A 48 4.90 -9.89 -1.62
C ILE A 48 5.76 -11.14 -1.43
N THR A 49 6.01 -11.53 -0.17
CA THR A 49 6.90 -12.65 0.18
C THR A 49 6.29 -14.00 -0.16
N SER A 50 4.96 -14.16 -0.04
CA SER A 50 4.25 -15.36 -0.49
C SER A 50 4.23 -15.47 -2.02
N GLY A 51 4.42 -14.37 -2.72
CA GLY A 51 4.34 -14.28 -4.18
C GLY A 51 2.91 -14.14 -4.72
N ASP A 52 1.94 -13.95 -3.82
CA ASP A 52 0.52 -13.69 -4.14
C ASP A 52 0.33 -12.33 -4.79
N PHE A 53 1.24 -11.39 -4.54
CA PHE A 53 1.27 -10.08 -5.18
C PHE A 53 2.64 -9.76 -5.76
N ARG A 54 2.71 -9.51 -7.08
CA ARG A 54 3.99 -9.31 -7.80
C ARG A 54 4.21 -7.89 -8.31
N GLY A 55 3.23 -6.98 -8.14
CA GLY A 55 3.30 -5.60 -8.62
C GLY A 55 3.26 -5.44 -10.15
N LYS A 56 2.63 -6.38 -10.87
CA LYS A 56 2.41 -6.25 -12.32
C LYS A 56 1.44 -5.11 -12.61
N LEU A 57 1.52 -4.53 -13.81
CA LEU A 57 0.56 -3.52 -14.25
C LEU A 57 -0.87 -4.06 -14.16
N GLY A 58 -1.74 -3.33 -13.46
CA GLY A 58 -3.14 -3.70 -13.25
C GLY A 58 -3.38 -4.79 -12.21
N GLU A 59 -2.33 -5.34 -11.58
CA GLU A 59 -2.47 -6.26 -10.45
C GLU A 59 -2.95 -5.47 -9.23
N THR A 60 -3.93 -6.00 -8.52
CA THR A 60 -4.53 -5.35 -7.34
C THR A 60 -4.78 -6.41 -6.27
N ALA A 61 -4.51 -6.06 -5.03
CA ALA A 61 -4.85 -6.83 -3.84
C ALA A 61 -5.59 -5.91 -2.86
N VAL A 62 -6.50 -6.50 -2.07
CA VAL A 62 -7.24 -5.82 -1.00
C VAL A 62 -6.96 -6.59 0.28
N LEU A 63 -6.65 -5.86 1.35
CA LEU A 63 -6.30 -6.37 2.68
C LEU A 63 -7.43 -6.13 3.67
#